data_AF-A0A085W4P6-F1
#
_entry.id   AF-A0A085W4P6-F1
#
_cell.length_a   1.000
_cell.length_b   1.000
_cell.length_c   1.000
_cell.angle_alpha   90.00
_cell.angle_beta   90.00
_cell.angle_gamma   90.00
#
_symmetry.space_group_name_H-M   'P 1'
#
loop_
_entity.id
_entity.type
_entity.pdbx_description
1 polymer ?
#
loop_
_entity_poly.entity_id
_entity_poly.type
_entity_poly.pdbx_seq_one_letter_code
_entity_poly.pdbx_strand_id
1 'polypeptide(L)'
;MLLLAVVGCSHDPSARNEESLSSWAAGDSETRTKGGDSATFHIQALIARGALQEAEAYLAQAVAAGLVAREAATRLQEKIAERRAQQQQEQDRNASPSRMVDLELEEPQGRTCATELPDHPVCRELPELYAFHSPRQALEAMKQRLGEKTLALHKPERATEGPCPGLGTHYNVRWNGKRAGSIVCCPCCVENDPTPLLWTKCGIAW
;
A
#
# COMPACT_ATOMS: atom_id res chain seq x y z
N MET A 1 22.13 -13.06 -42.11
CA MET A 1 22.92 -11.94 -41.53
C MET A 1 22.09 -11.35 -40.39
N LEU A 2 22.46 -11.69 -39.14
CA LEU A 2 23.03 -10.77 -38.12
C LEU A 2 22.02 -9.66 -37.70
N LEU A 3 21.66 -9.42 -36.44
CA LEU A 3 22.31 -9.66 -35.15
C LEU A 3 21.25 -9.79 -34.03
N LEU A 4 21.41 -10.81 -33.19
CA LEU A 4 20.83 -10.87 -31.83
C LEU A 4 21.75 -10.05 -30.90
N ALA A 5 21.21 -9.06 -30.20
CA ALA A 5 21.90 -8.38 -29.11
C ALA A 5 21.39 -8.94 -27.77
N VAL A 6 22.21 -9.79 -27.16
CA VAL A 6 22.06 -10.26 -25.77
C VAL A 6 22.74 -9.21 -24.89
N VAL A 7 21.98 -8.47 -24.09
CA VAL A 7 22.53 -7.60 -23.04
C VAL A 7 22.63 -8.42 -21.77
N GLY A 8 23.85 -8.80 -21.44
CA GLY A 8 24.22 -9.50 -20.22
C GLY A 8 24.92 -8.58 -19.21
N CYS A 9 24.74 -8.97 -17.94
CA CYS A 9 25.64 -8.78 -16.79
C CYS A 9 25.88 -7.36 -16.24
N SER A 10 25.56 -7.18 -14.96
CA SER A 10 26.60 -6.99 -13.93
C SER A 10 26.03 -7.28 -12.54
N HIS A 11 26.54 -8.35 -11.93
CA HIS A 11 26.47 -8.60 -10.49
C HIS A 11 27.42 -7.62 -9.80
N ASP A 12 26.96 -7.01 -8.70
CA ASP A 12 27.77 -6.19 -7.81
C ASP A 12 27.92 -6.94 -6.47
N PRO A 13 29.10 -7.50 -6.13
CA PRO A 13 29.36 -8.08 -4.84
C PRO A 13 30.48 -7.30 -4.14
N SER A 14 30.17 -6.28 -3.35
CA SER A 14 31.13 -5.74 -2.36
C SER A 14 30.48 -4.80 -1.35
N ALA A 15 30.34 -5.28 -0.12
CA ALA A 15 30.83 -4.57 1.08
C ALA A 15 30.62 -5.46 2.30
N ARG A 16 31.64 -6.25 2.64
CA ARG A 16 31.82 -6.78 3.99
C ARG A 16 32.27 -5.61 4.88
N ASN A 17 31.39 -5.17 5.78
CA ASN A 17 31.83 -4.37 6.93
C ASN A 17 32.36 -5.33 8.01
N GLU A 18 33.66 -5.62 7.94
CA GLU A 18 34.45 -6.03 9.08
C GLU A 18 34.93 -4.78 9.80
N GLU A 19 34.20 -4.35 10.84
CA GLU A 19 34.77 -3.41 11.81
C GLU A 19 34.46 -3.85 13.25
N SER A 20 35.57 -4.15 13.94
CA SER A 20 35.84 -3.74 15.30
C SER A 20 35.09 -4.46 16.43
N LEU A 21 35.48 -5.72 16.67
CA LEU A 21 35.40 -6.36 17.97
C LEU A 21 36.38 -5.68 18.93
N SER A 22 35.92 -4.63 19.60
CA SER A 22 36.60 -4.05 20.76
C SER A 22 36.31 -4.92 21.99
N SER A 23 37.34 -5.68 22.35
CA SER A 23 37.78 -6.02 23.70
C SER A 23 37.08 -5.27 24.84
N TRP A 24 36.17 -5.95 25.54
CA TRP A 24 35.90 -5.71 26.97
C TRP A 24 35.89 -7.07 27.68
N ALA A 25 37.04 -7.40 28.26
CA ALA A 25 37.21 -8.52 29.15
C ALA A 25 36.82 -8.12 30.59
N ALA A 26 36.32 -9.12 31.31
CA ALA A 26 36.33 -9.28 32.76
C ALA A 26 35.42 -8.37 33.60
N GLY A 27 34.34 -8.98 34.10
CA GLY A 27 33.55 -8.46 35.22
C GLY A 27 32.31 -9.31 35.45
N ASP A 28 32.42 -10.22 36.41
CA ASP A 28 31.33 -10.95 37.06
C ASP A 28 30.50 -11.93 36.22
N SER A 29 30.96 -13.18 36.23
CA SER A 29 30.16 -14.37 35.92
C SER A 29 29.12 -14.59 37.04
N GLU A 30 28.19 -13.65 37.17
CA GLU A 30 26.97 -13.83 37.93
C GLU A 30 26.17 -14.95 37.24
N THR A 31 25.75 -15.94 38.01
CA THR A 31 25.06 -17.14 37.54
C THR A 31 23.88 -16.79 36.65
N ARG A 32 24.09 -16.80 35.33
CA ARG A 32 23.07 -16.53 34.31
C ARG A 32 22.00 -17.61 34.40
N THR A 33 20.97 -17.35 35.19
CA THR A 33 19.79 -18.19 35.27
C THR A 33 19.13 -18.18 33.90
N LYS A 34 18.93 -19.36 33.29
CA LYS A 34 18.31 -19.54 31.96
C LYS A 34 16.91 -18.90 31.82
N GLY A 35 16.34 -18.33 32.88
CA GLY A 35 15.06 -17.62 32.88
C GLY A 35 15.12 -16.12 32.58
N GLY A 36 16.25 -15.43 32.81
CA GLY A 36 16.29 -13.96 32.70
C GLY A 36 16.21 -13.42 31.27
N ASP A 37 16.74 -14.18 30.30
CA ASP A 37 16.65 -13.86 28.87
C ASP A 37 15.19 -13.93 28.38
N SER A 38 14.38 -14.84 28.95
CA SER A 38 12.96 -15.00 28.60
C SER A 38 12.09 -13.85 29.12
N ALA A 39 12.30 -13.42 30.37
CA ALA A 39 11.56 -12.31 30.96
C ALA A 39 11.83 -10.98 30.22
N THR A 40 13.11 -10.71 29.91
CA THR A 40 13.51 -9.51 29.15
C THR A 40 12.89 -9.50 27.76
N PHE A 41 12.90 -10.64 27.04
CA PHE A 41 12.30 -10.76 25.72
C PHE A 41 10.78 -10.52 25.76
N HIS A 42 10.09 -11.08 26.77
CA HIS A 42 8.66 -10.88 26.93
C HIS A 42 8.33 -9.39 27.15
N ILE A 43 9.05 -8.70 28.05
CA ILE A 43 8.87 -7.27 28.30
C ILE A 43 9.09 -6.45 27.02
N GLN A 44 10.12 -6.76 26.23
CA GLN A 44 10.36 -6.08 24.96
C GLN A 44 9.21 -6.31 23.96
N ALA A 45 8.63 -7.51 23.91
CA ALA A 45 7.46 -7.79 23.08
C ALA A 45 6.22 -6.99 23.54
N LEU A 46 6.01 -6.82 24.86
CA LEU A 46 4.96 -5.97 25.44
C LEU A 46 5.14 -4.49 25.05
N ILE A 47 6.38 -4.00 25.06
CA ILE A 47 6.72 -2.63 24.62
C ILE A 47 6.46 -2.46 23.12
N ALA A 48 6.85 -3.45 22.30
CA ALA A 48 6.69 -3.40 20.85
C ALA A 48 5.22 -3.33 20.42
N ARG A 49 4.33 -4.05 21.12
CA ARG A 49 2.88 -4.02 20.87
C ARG A 49 2.14 -2.82 21.49
N GLY A 50 2.85 -1.92 22.20
CA GLY A 50 2.26 -0.74 22.83
C GLY A 50 1.51 -1.03 24.14
N ALA A 51 1.62 -2.23 24.71
CA ALA A 51 0.99 -2.60 25.98
C ALA A 51 1.84 -2.14 27.18
N LEU A 52 2.04 -0.83 27.31
CA LEU A 52 3.01 -0.25 28.23
C LEU A 52 2.70 -0.51 29.71
N GLN A 53 1.41 -0.53 30.10
CA GLN A 53 1.02 -0.85 31.49
C GLN A 53 1.32 -2.31 31.85
N GLU A 54 1.05 -3.25 30.93
CA GLU A 54 1.39 -4.66 31.14
C GLU A 54 2.91 -4.87 31.21
N ALA A 55 3.67 -4.13 30.39
CA ALA A 55 5.14 -4.17 30.43
C ALA A 55 5.70 -3.72 31.79
N GLU A 56 5.16 -2.64 32.39
CA GLU A 56 5.55 -2.15 33.72
C GLU A 56 5.22 -3.17 34.82
N ALA A 57 4.01 -3.72 34.80
CA ALA A 57 3.57 -4.71 35.78
C ALA A 57 4.44 -5.97 35.73
N TYR A 58 4.73 -6.47 34.52
CA TYR A 58 5.59 -7.65 34.34
C TYR A 58 7.04 -7.36 34.72
N LEU A 59 7.57 -6.17 34.39
CA LEU A 59 8.91 -5.74 34.81
C LEU A 59 9.04 -5.72 36.33
N ALA A 60 8.07 -5.15 37.05
CA ALA A 60 8.08 -5.11 38.52
C ALA A 60 8.09 -6.52 39.14
N GLN A 61 7.27 -7.44 38.60
CA GLN A 61 7.25 -8.84 39.04
C GLN A 61 8.59 -9.55 38.75
N ALA A 62 9.15 -9.35 37.57
CA ALA A 62 10.41 -9.98 37.17
C ALA A 62 11.60 -9.49 38.00
N VAL A 63 11.62 -8.20 38.38
CA VAL A 63 12.63 -7.65 39.31
C VAL A 63 12.45 -8.23 40.71
N ALA A 64 11.21 -8.29 41.22
CA ALA A 64 10.93 -8.87 42.54
C ALA A 64 11.29 -10.36 42.62
N ALA A 65 11.16 -11.10 41.51
CA ALA A 65 11.54 -12.50 41.40
C ALA A 65 13.04 -12.72 41.12
N GLY A 66 13.85 -11.66 40.99
CA GLY A 66 15.27 -11.76 40.65
C GLY A 66 15.53 -12.30 39.23
N LEU A 67 14.55 -12.22 38.33
CA LEU A 67 14.66 -12.67 36.94
C LEU A 67 15.31 -11.63 36.03
N VAL A 68 15.29 -10.36 36.43
CA VAL A 68 15.87 -9.24 35.66
C VAL A 68 16.82 -8.48 36.57
N ALA A 69 18.08 -8.35 36.14
CA ALA A 69 19.08 -7.56 36.85
C ALA A 69 18.65 -6.09 36.92
N ARG A 70 19.01 -5.40 38.02
CA ARG A 70 18.60 -4.01 38.28
C ARG A 70 18.94 -3.05 37.12
N GLU A 71 20.11 -3.22 36.51
CA GLU A 71 20.54 -2.41 35.37
C GLU A 71 19.68 -2.65 34.12
N ALA A 72 19.34 -3.91 33.83
CA ALA A 72 18.45 -4.26 32.74
C ALA A 72 17.04 -3.69 32.99
N ALA A 73 16.58 -3.69 34.25
CA ALA A 73 15.31 -3.10 34.63
C ALA A 73 15.27 -1.58 34.38
N THR A 74 16.33 -0.84 34.75
CA THR A 74 16.43 0.59 34.47
C THR A 74 16.31 0.89 32.97
N ARG A 75 17.05 0.16 32.13
CA ARG A 75 16.98 0.33 30.66
C ARG A 75 15.58 0.04 30.10
N LEU A 76 14.91 -0.98 30.61
CA LEU A 76 13.54 -1.31 30.19
C LEU A 76 12.54 -0.25 30.65
N GLN A 77 12.71 0.31 31.85
CA GLN A 77 11.86 1.36 32.38
C GLN A 77 12.00 2.68 31.60
N GLU A 78 13.22 3.07 31.23
CA GLU A 78 13.47 4.20 30.33
C GLU A 78 12.77 4.01 28.98
N LYS A 79 12.88 2.82 28.40
CA LYS A 79 12.24 2.48 27.12
C LYS A 79 10.71 2.53 27.18
N ILE A 80 10.11 2.10 28.30
CA ILE A 80 8.66 2.22 28.51
C ILE A 80 8.26 3.70 28.60
N ALA A 81 9.00 4.50 29.36
CA ALA A 81 8.73 5.93 29.51
C ALA A 81 8.83 6.68 28.16
N GLU A 82 9.84 6.39 27.37
CA GLU A 82 10.00 6.95 26.02
C GLU A 82 8.80 6.63 25.12
N ARG A 83 8.34 5.36 25.10
CA ARG A 83 7.17 4.97 24.30
C ARG A 83 5.88 5.63 24.77
N ARG A 84 5.73 5.87 26.08
CA ARG A 84 4.58 6.60 26.63
C ARG A 84 4.58 8.06 26.17
N ALA A 85 5.75 8.72 26.16
CA ALA A 85 5.87 10.09 25.65
C ALA A 85 5.54 10.18 24.15
N GLN A 86 5.99 9.21 23.35
CA GLN A 86 5.65 9.13 21.91
C GLN A 86 4.13 8.98 21.69
N GLN A 87 3.46 8.10 22.44
CA GLN A 87 2.01 7.92 22.35
C GLN A 87 1.24 9.19 22.75
N GLN A 88 1.69 9.90 23.78
CA GLN A 88 1.07 11.17 24.19
C GLN A 88 1.22 12.23 23.09
N GLN A 89 2.42 12.35 22.48
CA GLN A 89 2.65 13.30 21.41
C GLN A 89 1.80 12.99 20.16
N GLU A 90 1.63 11.72 19.82
CA GLU A 90 0.73 11.30 18.73
C GLU A 90 -0.73 11.60 19.06
N GLN A 91 -1.15 11.39 20.31
CA GLN A 91 -2.48 11.76 20.78
C GLN A 91 -2.70 13.27 20.71
N ASP A 92 -1.76 14.09 21.18
CA ASP A 92 -1.86 15.55 21.16
C ASP A 92 -1.89 16.09 19.72
N ARG A 93 -1.12 15.46 18.82
CA ARG A 93 -1.13 15.78 17.40
C ARG A 93 -2.47 15.44 16.73
N ASN A 94 -3.13 14.36 17.16
CA ASN A 94 -4.46 13.99 16.68
C ASN A 94 -5.59 14.77 17.39
N ALA A 95 -5.38 15.17 18.64
CA ALA A 95 -6.35 15.86 19.50
C ALA A 95 -6.32 17.38 19.32
N SER A 96 -5.33 17.93 18.63
CA SER A 96 -5.45 19.25 18.01
C SER A 96 -6.14 19.08 16.66
N PRO A 97 -7.48 19.19 16.57
CA PRO A 97 -8.08 19.50 15.29
C PRO A 97 -7.42 20.81 14.88
N SER A 98 -6.78 20.82 13.70
CA SER A 98 -6.26 22.04 13.10
C SER A 98 -7.25 23.16 13.41
N ARG A 99 -6.82 24.08 14.28
CA ARG A 99 -7.59 25.23 14.71
C ARG A 99 -7.87 25.97 13.43
N MET A 100 -9.05 25.75 12.85
CA MET A 100 -9.43 26.35 11.59
C MET A 100 -9.41 27.83 11.85
N VAL A 101 -8.38 28.47 11.30
CA VAL A 101 -8.40 29.90 11.04
C VAL A 101 -9.58 30.05 10.09
N ASP A 102 -10.60 30.78 10.52
CA ASP A 102 -11.68 31.26 9.65
C ASP A 102 -11.08 32.19 8.60
N LEU A 103 -10.34 31.63 7.64
CA LEU A 103 -10.26 32.18 6.30
C LEU A 103 -11.59 31.78 5.67
N GLU A 104 -12.44 32.75 5.38
CA GLU A 104 -13.41 32.66 4.29
C GLU A 104 -12.61 32.33 3.02
N LEU A 105 -12.33 31.05 2.82
CA LEU A 105 -11.95 30.50 1.53
C LEU A 105 -13.21 30.65 0.69
N GLU A 106 -13.23 31.63 -0.21
CA GLU A 106 -14.15 31.58 -1.34
C GLU A 106 -14.00 30.18 -1.93
N GLU A 107 -15.04 29.35 -1.84
CA GLU A 107 -15.00 27.98 -2.35
C GLU A 107 -14.51 28.09 -3.80
N PRO A 108 -13.30 27.60 -4.12
CA PRO A 108 -12.78 27.73 -5.47
C PRO A 108 -13.80 27.04 -6.35
N GLN A 109 -14.48 27.83 -7.19
CA GLN A 109 -15.58 27.37 -8.04
C GLN A 109 -15.19 26.00 -8.60
N GLY A 110 -15.83 24.96 -8.07
CA GLY A 110 -15.27 23.61 -8.07
C GLY A 110 -14.87 23.22 -9.48
N ARG A 111 -13.61 22.83 -9.67
CA ARG A 111 -13.14 22.33 -10.97
C ARG A 111 -13.92 21.05 -11.26
N THR A 112 -14.90 21.14 -12.14
CA THR A 112 -15.74 20.01 -12.54
C THR A 112 -15.16 19.33 -13.76
N CYS A 113 -15.62 18.09 -14.01
CA CYS A 113 -15.33 17.41 -15.27
C CYS A 113 -15.79 18.23 -16.48
N ALA A 114 -16.95 18.90 -16.36
CA ALA A 114 -17.53 19.70 -17.44
C ALA A 114 -16.65 20.91 -17.81
N THR A 115 -15.93 21.50 -16.85
CA THR A 115 -15.08 22.67 -17.09
C THR A 115 -13.67 22.31 -17.56
N GLU A 116 -13.04 21.29 -16.96
CA GLU A 116 -11.63 20.96 -17.25
C GLU A 116 -11.46 19.89 -18.34
N LEU A 117 -12.44 18.99 -18.49
CA LEU A 117 -12.39 17.84 -19.38
C LEU A 117 -13.70 17.68 -20.17
N PRO A 118 -14.15 18.70 -20.93
CA PRO A 118 -15.47 18.73 -21.57
C PRO A 118 -15.69 17.60 -22.59
N ASP A 119 -14.63 17.06 -23.18
CA ASP A 119 -14.70 15.96 -24.15
C ASP A 119 -14.86 14.58 -23.49
N HIS A 120 -14.78 14.48 -22.17
CA HIS A 120 -14.83 13.21 -21.44
C HIS A 120 -16.12 13.10 -20.62
N PRO A 121 -16.91 12.03 -20.81
CA PRO A 121 -18.11 11.83 -19.99
C PRO A 121 -17.75 11.58 -18.53
N VAL A 122 -18.65 11.89 -17.62
CA VAL A 122 -18.45 11.59 -16.19
C VAL A 122 -18.55 10.08 -15.98
N CYS A 123 -17.59 9.48 -15.27
CA CYS A 123 -17.53 8.02 -15.12
C CYS A 123 -18.79 7.40 -14.49
N ARG A 124 -19.51 8.14 -13.64
CA ARG A 124 -20.77 7.69 -13.02
C ARG A 124 -21.96 7.65 -13.98
N GLU A 125 -21.85 8.34 -15.11
CA GLU A 125 -22.88 8.42 -16.14
C GLU A 125 -22.67 7.40 -17.27
N LEU A 126 -21.55 6.67 -17.24
CA LEU A 126 -21.35 5.57 -18.18
C LEU A 126 -22.36 4.43 -17.92
N PRO A 127 -22.79 3.71 -18.96
CA PRO A 127 -23.69 2.58 -18.80
C PRO A 127 -23.14 1.53 -17.82
N GLU A 128 -24.01 0.84 -17.08
CA GLU A 128 -23.63 -0.13 -16.04
C GLU A 128 -22.67 -1.23 -16.52
N LEU A 129 -22.68 -1.55 -17.81
CA LEU A 129 -21.76 -2.52 -18.41
C LEU A 129 -20.28 -2.10 -18.35
N TYR A 130 -19.96 -0.82 -18.10
CA TYR A 130 -18.62 -0.26 -17.95
C TYR A 130 -18.07 -0.42 -16.51
N ALA A 131 -18.12 -1.63 -15.97
CA ALA A 131 -17.80 -1.91 -14.56
C ALA A 131 -16.30 -2.09 -14.27
N PHE A 132 -15.46 -2.27 -15.28
CA PHE A 132 -14.06 -2.66 -15.10
C PHE A 132 -13.11 -1.47 -15.23
N HIS A 133 -11.96 -1.49 -14.55
CA HIS A 133 -10.96 -0.40 -14.60
C HIS A 133 -9.87 -0.63 -15.65
N SER A 134 -9.88 -1.79 -16.33
CA SER A 134 -8.91 -2.11 -17.37
C SER A 134 -9.45 -3.17 -18.33
N PRO A 135 -8.93 -3.25 -19.58
CA PRO A 135 -9.33 -4.29 -20.53
C PRO A 135 -8.94 -5.70 -20.04
N ARG A 136 -7.86 -5.82 -19.26
CA ARG A 136 -7.44 -7.10 -18.66
C ARG A 136 -8.44 -7.57 -17.61
N GLN A 137 -8.94 -6.67 -16.76
CA GLN A 137 -9.96 -7.01 -15.77
C GLN A 137 -11.27 -7.44 -16.45
N ALA A 138 -11.68 -6.74 -17.51
CA ALA A 138 -12.85 -7.11 -18.31
C ALA A 138 -12.66 -8.49 -19.00
N LEU A 139 -11.47 -8.77 -19.53
CA LEU A 139 -11.15 -10.08 -20.13
C LEU A 139 -11.27 -11.21 -19.10
N GLU A 140 -10.70 -11.03 -17.90
CA GLU A 140 -10.77 -12.07 -16.87
C GLU A 140 -12.21 -12.32 -16.41
N ALA A 141 -13.03 -11.27 -16.27
CA ALA A 141 -14.45 -11.43 -16.01
C ALA A 141 -15.18 -12.18 -17.13
N MET A 142 -14.83 -11.90 -18.39
CA MET A 142 -15.38 -12.62 -19.56
C MET A 142 -14.97 -14.10 -19.57
N LYS A 143 -13.70 -14.41 -19.26
CA LYS A 143 -13.20 -15.79 -19.12
C LYS A 143 -13.95 -16.56 -18.04
N GLN A 144 -14.16 -15.94 -16.88
CA GLN A 144 -14.92 -16.55 -15.79
C GLN A 144 -16.37 -16.81 -16.18
N ARG A 145 -17.03 -15.85 -16.83
CA ARG A 145 -18.43 -15.97 -17.26
C ARG A 145 -18.64 -17.05 -18.32
N LEU A 146 -17.69 -17.23 -19.24
CA LEU A 146 -17.78 -18.23 -20.31
C LEU A 146 -17.17 -19.59 -19.95
N GLY A 147 -16.41 -19.70 -18.86
CA GLY A 147 -15.65 -20.91 -18.54
C GLY A 147 -14.44 -21.16 -19.45
N GLU A 148 -14.04 -20.17 -20.25
CA GLU A 148 -13.01 -20.30 -21.28
C GLU A 148 -11.72 -19.56 -20.88
N LYS A 149 -10.67 -20.31 -20.54
CA LYS A 149 -9.38 -19.73 -20.11
C LYS A 149 -8.53 -19.20 -21.26
N THR A 150 -8.80 -19.63 -22.49
CA THR A 150 -8.00 -19.34 -23.69
C THR A 150 -8.43 -18.07 -24.41
N LEU A 151 -9.40 -17.31 -23.88
CA LEU A 151 -9.76 -16.00 -24.44
C LEU A 151 -8.56 -15.06 -24.39
N ALA A 152 -8.34 -14.35 -25.49
CA ALA A 152 -7.28 -13.35 -25.61
C ALA A 152 -7.80 -12.05 -26.22
N LEU A 153 -7.23 -10.94 -25.77
CA LEU A 153 -7.40 -9.64 -26.42
C LEU A 153 -6.61 -9.64 -27.73
N HIS A 154 -7.25 -9.20 -28.80
CA HIS A 154 -6.60 -8.91 -30.06
C HIS A 154 -6.12 -7.44 -30.10
N LYS A 155 -5.49 -7.04 -31.21
CA LYS A 155 -4.99 -5.67 -31.45
C LYS A 155 -6.05 -4.61 -31.09
N PRO A 156 -5.68 -3.59 -30.29
CA PRO A 156 -6.57 -2.48 -29.99
C PRO A 156 -6.87 -1.65 -31.24
N GLU A 157 -8.12 -1.21 -31.33
CA GLU A 157 -8.64 -0.33 -32.36
C GLU A 157 -9.32 0.87 -31.69
N ARG A 158 -9.46 1.98 -32.42
CA ARG A 158 -10.22 3.13 -31.92
C ARG A 158 -11.70 2.77 -31.86
N ALA A 159 -12.37 3.07 -30.76
CA ALA A 159 -13.82 2.86 -30.67
C ALA A 159 -14.55 3.82 -31.61
N THR A 160 -15.39 3.30 -32.49
CA THR A 160 -16.24 4.09 -33.41
C THR A 160 -17.67 4.25 -32.90
N GLU A 161 -18.05 3.46 -31.89
CA GLU A 161 -19.39 3.38 -31.32
C GLU A 161 -19.33 3.34 -29.79
N GLY A 162 -20.50 3.49 -29.15
CA GLY A 162 -20.64 3.50 -27.69
C GLY A 162 -20.57 4.91 -27.08
N PRO A 163 -20.37 5.02 -25.76
CA PRO A 163 -20.42 6.30 -25.05
C PRO A 163 -19.24 7.23 -25.38
N CYS A 164 -18.16 6.71 -25.97
CA CYS A 164 -16.91 7.46 -26.16
C CYS A 164 -16.35 7.24 -27.58
N PRO A 165 -17.11 7.62 -28.63
CA PRO A 165 -16.70 7.45 -30.01
C PRO A 165 -15.48 8.33 -30.31
N GLY A 166 -14.44 7.76 -30.91
CA GLY A 166 -13.20 8.47 -31.22
C GLY A 166 -12.26 8.68 -30.01
N LEU A 167 -12.71 8.49 -28.77
CA LEU A 167 -11.84 8.62 -27.59
C LEU A 167 -11.53 7.27 -26.95
N GLY A 168 -12.47 6.33 -27.03
CA GLY A 168 -12.34 4.99 -26.47
C GLY A 168 -11.43 4.05 -27.27
N THR A 169 -11.07 2.95 -26.63
CA THR A 169 -10.36 1.82 -27.25
C THR A 169 -11.28 0.60 -27.33
N HIS A 170 -11.36 -0.01 -28.50
CA HIS A 170 -12.06 -1.26 -28.75
C HIS A 170 -11.06 -2.42 -28.87
N TYR A 171 -11.35 -3.52 -28.18
CA TYR A 171 -10.58 -4.75 -28.23
C TYR A 171 -11.48 -5.89 -28.70
N ASN A 172 -11.12 -6.52 -29.82
CA ASN A 172 -11.75 -7.79 -30.20
C ASN A 172 -11.27 -8.90 -29.23
N VAL A 173 -12.19 -9.68 -28.68
CA VAL A 173 -11.85 -10.87 -27.88
C VAL A 173 -11.97 -12.10 -28.76
N ARG A 174 -10.92 -12.91 -28.81
CA ARG A 174 -10.88 -14.11 -29.65
C ARG A 174 -10.79 -15.40 -28.84
N TRP A 175 -11.43 -16.43 -29.36
CA TRP A 175 -11.36 -17.82 -28.89
C TRP A 175 -11.08 -18.72 -30.09
N ASN A 176 -9.96 -19.46 -30.07
CA ASN A 176 -9.57 -20.35 -31.17
C ASN A 176 -9.63 -19.67 -32.56
N GLY A 177 -9.18 -18.42 -32.64
CA GLY A 177 -9.16 -17.61 -33.86
C GLY A 177 -10.49 -16.95 -34.25
N LYS A 178 -11.62 -17.32 -33.63
CA LYS A 178 -12.95 -16.72 -33.87
C LYS A 178 -13.24 -15.58 -32.90
N ARG A 179 -14.05 -14.59 -33.31
CA ARG A 179 -14.52 -13.51 -32.41
C ARG A 179 -15.52 -14.09 -31.42
N ALA A 180 -15.24 -13.92 -30.13
CA ALA A 180 -16.11 -14.33 -29.02
C ALA A 180 -16.89 -13.14 -28.42
N GLY A 181 -16.46 -11.91 -28.71
CA GLY A 181 -17.06 -10.66 -28.27
C GLY A 181 -16.07 -9.51 -28.40
N SER A 182 -16.31 -8.46 -27.64
CA SER A 182 -15.51 -7.24 -27.64
C SER A 182 -15.45 -6.63 -26.25
N ILE A 183 -14.36 -5.93 -25.96
CA ILE A 183 -14.21 -5.10 -24.77
C ILE A 183 -14.02 -3.67 -25.25
N VAL A 184 -14.83 -2.74 -24.76
CA VAL A 184 -14.72 -1.31 -25.07
C VAL A 184 -14.29 -0.59 -23.81
N CYS A 185 -13.23 0.20 -23.89
CA CYS A 185 -12.73 1.03 -22.82
C CYS A 185 -12.96 2.50 -23.17
N CYS A 186 -13.54 3.25 -22.26
CA CYS A 186 -13.76 4.67 -22.37
C CYS A 186 -12.89 5.42 -21.35
N PRO A 187 -12.12 6.45 -21.77
CA PRO A 187 -11.61 7.43 -20.84
C PRO A 187 -12.76 8.31 -20.35
N CYS A 188 -12.94 8.40 -19.04
CA CYS A 188 -14.00 9.16 -18.40
C CYS A 188 -13.44 10.00 -17.26
N CYS A 189 -14.16 11.05 -16.89
CA CYS A 189 -13.74 11.95 -15.84
C CYS A 189 -14.38 11.57 -14.49
N VAL A 190 -13.59 11.59 -13.42
CA VAL A 190 -14.06 11.47 -12.04
C VAL A 190 -13.89 12.81 -11.35
N GLU A 191 -15.00 13.33 -10.84
CA GLU A 191 -15.03 14.51 -9.96
C GLU A 191 -14.50 14.09 -8.59
N ASN A 192 -13.18 14.18 -8.41
CA ASN A 192 -12.55 14.13 -7.09
C ASN A 192 -12.18 15.56 -6.72
N ASP A 193 -12.71 16.08 -5.63
CA ASP A 193 -12.31 17.38 -5.09
C ASP A 193 -10.82 17.32 -4.69
N PRO A 194 -9.93 18.23 -5.15
CA PRO A 194 -10.18 19.49 -5.88
C PRO A 194 -9.86 19.48 -7.37
N THR A 195 -9.53 18.34 -7.98
CA THR A 195 -9.12 18.29 -9.39
C THR A 195 -9.71 17.06 -10.09
N PRO A 196 -10.44 17.26 -11.20
CA PRO A 196 -11.00 16.15 -11.95
C PRO A 196 -9.88 15.27 -12.50
N LEU A 197 -10.06 13.96 -12.39
CA LEU A 197 -9.07 12.97 -12.84
C LEU A 197 -9.63 12.17 -14.00
N LEU A 198 -8.79 11.91 -15.01
CA LEU A 198 -9.10 10.97 -16.08
C LEU A 198 -8.89 9.54 -15.58
N TRP A 199 -9.97 8.78 -15.59
CA TRP A 199 -9.98 7.34 -15.36
C TRP A 199 -10.33 6.60 -16.65
N THR A 200 -10.15 5.29 -16.64
CA THR A 200 -10.63 4.44 -17.72
C THR A 200 -11.61 3.43 -17.15
N LYS A 201 -12.78 3.34 -17.79
CA LYS A 201 -13.76 2.30 -17.50
C LYS A 201 -13.95 1.44 -18.74
N CYS A 202 -14.04 0.13 -18.56
CA CYS A 202 -14.17 -0.83 -19.63
C CYS A 202 -15.42 -1.68 -19.42
N GLY A 203 -16.06 -2.07 -20.52
CA GLY A 203 -17.22 -2.95 -20.52
C GLY A 203 -17.14 -4.03 -21.59
N ILE A 204 -17.90 -5.10 -21.39
CA ILE A 204 -17.98 -6.25 -22.29
C ILE A 204 -19.18 -6.06 -23.22
N ALA A 205 -18.95 -6.13 -24.53
CA ALA A 205 -19.96 -6.10 -25.59
C ALA A 205 -19.93 -7.42 -26.37
N TRP A 206 -21.09 -8.04 -26.57
CA TRP A 206 -21.24 -9.37 -27.15
C TRP A 206 -21.37 -9.33 -28.67
#